data_AF-A0A5Q0NVB6-F1
#
_entry.id   AF-A0A5Q0NVB6-F1
#
_cell.length_a   1.000
_cell.length_b   1.000
_cell.length_c   1.000
_cell.angle_alpha   90.00
_cell.angle_beta   90.00
_cell.angle_gamma   90.00
#
_symmetry.space_group_name_H-M   'P 1'
#
loop_
_entity.id
_entity.type
_entity.pdbx_description
1 polymer ?
#
loop_
_entity_poly.entity_id
_entity_poly.type
_entity_poly.pdbx_seq_one_letter_code
_entity_poly.pdbx_strand_id
1 'polypeptide(L)'
;MGALSTTEGTTSTSPGRRRGRPQRLPEDPHPIDRAEVGVTQRIAWLLATARLSGDQETCAREAFVVGLGERHEIHVDRTRISRWESGLHLVPERTVQAYEEMVGAVPGSFLAVARGLARSFGAEQPARRLPRPEEVTDLDRVFEDLDAGRASGAQWLGLAVELTQYDRVYLHPDTWRSVCRSLLAELARAVGPAYVSRYETATMLLLQPDSQRHMLRALGEYCTDPHVQVGRGAVSMLAQLPGDQASDLLIRLHGSGHRTLAPATWGVLAAKAGRQQFSDDYRDVLVRAAVHGLRRAEATPHGVNALELAAHLPDPAFEVVLSSLRNEAKRTWLLQSRTTRELVPPATARQVAYRIADRAQATGPRALRDDPDLMLRRLVREGLFHLVKVRRRHAAHLLGASPYARALAPLLLDLACGQDEFLASRAWSLLSSLDCTEVRDRVRAAAFDCRRPWVQGRALTQLGRDRQPLSEADADAVTKLLATEHAELRYAAMFALGMSSTDHVLPLATHADDELAAAAQWWLRTGSALHDPLPAAAA
;
A
#
# COMPACT_ATOMS: atom_id res chain seq x y z
N MET A 1 43.38 -53.72 44.79
CA MET A 1 42.09 -54.20 44.27
C MET A 1 41.05 -53.12 44.54
N GLY A 2 40.36 -52.64 43.49
CA GLY A 2 39.38 -51.54 43.56
C GLY A 2 39.84 -50.36 42.69
N ALA A 3 39.68 -50.40 41.37
CA ALA A 3 38.47 -50.17 40.56
C ALA A 3 38.26 -48.68 40.23
N LEU A 4 38.46 -48.39 38.94
CA LEU A 4 38.21 -47.14 38.23
C LEU A 4 36.73 -46.76 38.28
N SER A 5 36.42 -45.48 38.50
CA SER A 5 35.15 -44.89 38.10
C SER A 5 35.40 -43.49 37.55
N THR A 6 35.46 -43.41 36.23
CA THR A 6 35.43 -42.19 35.43
C THR A 6 33.98 -41.69 35.39
N THR A 7 33.73 -40.53 35.98
CA THR A 7 32.49 -39.78 35.80
C THR A 7 32.59 -38.96 34.52
N GLU A 8 31.86 -39.38 33.49
CA GLU A 8 31.61 -38.59 32.28
C GLU A 8 30.82 -37.33 32.65
N GLY A 9 31.50 -36.19 32.66
CA GLY A 9 30.87 -34.88 32.65
C GLY A 9 30.20 -34.66 31.31
N THR A 10 28.88 -34.83 31.27
CA THR A 10 28.04 -34.49 30.12
C THR A 10 28.12 -32.99 29.91
N THR A 11 28.96 -32.55 28.96
CA THR A 11 28.94 -31.18 28.47
C THR A 11 27.61 -30.94 27.77
N SER A 12 26.69 -30.31 28.50
CA SER A 12 25.52 -29.64 27.94
C SER A 12 25.98 -28.64 26.88
N THR A 13 25.91 -29.05 25.62
CA THR A 13 26.01 -28.16 24.47
C THR A 13 24.80 -27.24 24.48
N SER A 14 25.01 -25.98 24.88
CA SER A 14 24.05 -24.91 24.63
C SER A 14 23.71 -24.87 23.13
N PRO A 15 22.43 -24.75 22.74
CA PRO A 15 22.05 -24.69 21.34
C PRO A 15 22.74 -23.49 20.69
N GLY A 16 23.52 -23.77 19.64
CA GLY A 16 24.44 -22.82 19.03
C GLY A 16 23.78 -21.49 18.67
N ARG A 17 24.37 -20.40 19.18
CA ARG A 17 24.05 -19.02 18.81
C ARG A 17 24.24 -18.86 17.30
N ARG A 18 23.15 -18.92 16.52
CA ARG A 18 23.22 -18.87 15.05
C ARG A 18 23.84 -17.55 14.59
N ARG A 19 24.95 -17.63 13.84
CA ARG A 19 25.76 -16.49 13.40
C ARG A 19 24.91 -15.51 12.58
N GLY A 20 24.89 -14.22 12.98
CA GLY A 20 24.38 -13.12 12.13
C GLY A 20 22.91 -12.70 12.28
N ARG A 21 22.11 -13.38 13.12
CA ARG A 21 20.71 -13.00 13.41
C ARG A 21 20.64 -11.92 14.53
N PRO A 22 19.68 -10.98 14.52
CA PRO A 22 19.33 -10.22 15.73
C PRO A 22 18.88 -11.17 16.85
N GLN A 23 19.07 -10.81 18.13
CA GLN A 23 18.61 -11.68 19.23
C GLN A 23 17.09 -11.88 19.23
N ARG A 24 16.33 -10.86 18.78
CA ARG A 24 14.89 -10.89 18.51
C ARG A 24 14.60 -9.98 17.33
N LEU A 25 13.58 -10.32 16.53
CA LEU A 25 13.07 -9.41 15.51
C LEU A 25 12.42 -8.19 16.20
N PRO A 26 12.49 -7.00 15.59
CA PRO A 26 11.91 -5.80 16.18
C PRO A 26 10.38 -5.89 16.23
N GLU A 27 9.81 -5.40 17.33
CA GLU A 27 8.38 -5.37 17.59
C GLU A 27 7.90 -3.92 17.67
N ASP A 28 6.66 -3.65 17.27
CA ASP A 28 6.06 -2.33 17.47
C ASP A 28 5.67 -2.17 18.95
N PRO A 29 6.28 -1.24 19.70
CA PRO A 29 5.99 -1.09 21.13
C PRO A 29 4.61 -0.47 21.39
N HIS A 30 3.97 0.12 20.37
CA HIS A 30 2.71 0.82 20.55
C HIS A 30 1.53 -0.15 20.53
N PRO A 31 0.57 -0.03 21.46
CA PRO A 31 -0.68 -0.77 21.44
C PRO A 31 -1.45 -0.61 20.11
N ILE A 32 -2.30 -1.60 19.79
CA ILE A 32 -3.02 -1.60 18.51
C ILE A 32 -4.09 -0.53 18.42
N ASP A 33 -4.66 -0.11 19.54
CA ASP A 33 -5.70 0.89 19.67
C ASP A 33 -5.17 2.34 19.69
N ARG A 34 -3.85 2.52 19.73
CA ARG A 34 -3.20 3.83 19.65
C ARG A 34 -2.97 4.27 18.20
N ALA A 35 -3.00 5.58 18.00
CA ALA A 35 -2.75 6.20 16.69
C ALA A 35 -1.27 6.07 16.25
N GLU A 36 -0.37 6.06 17.24
CA GLU A 36 1.07 5.92 17.05
C GLU A 36 1.46 4.53 16.52
N VAL A 37 2.61 4.48 15.84
CA VAL A 37 3.25 3.24 15.39
C VAL A 37 4.76 3.37 15.56
N GLY A 38 5.42 2.25 15.82
CA GLY A 38 6.88 2.16 15.84
C GLY A 38 7.45 2.20 14.43
N VAL A 39 7.57 3.41 13.85
CA VAL A 39 8.06 3.60 12.48
C VAL A 39 9.43 2.97 12.30
N THR A 40 10.37 3.28 13.19
CA THR A 40 11.73 2.73 13.16
C THR A 40 11.74 1.21 13.29
N GLN A 41 10.90 0.64 14.16
CA GLN A 41 10.82 -0.81 14.37
C GLN A 41 10.23 -1.54 13.16
N ARG A 42 9.24 -0.95 12.47
CA ARG A 42 8.64 -1.52 11.26
C ARG A 42 9.60 -1.49 10.07
N ILE A 43 10.34 -0.40 9.90
CA ILE A 43 11.39 -0.32 8.87
C ILE A 43 12.49 -1.32 9.18
N ALA A 44 12.97 -1.36 10.43
CA ALA A 44 13.96 -2.33 10.88
C ALA A 44 13.50 -3.79 10.66
N TRP A 45 12.22 -4.09 10.92
CA TRP A 45 11.64 -5.40 10.65
C TRP A 45 11.71 -5.76 9.17
N LEU A 46 11.33 -4.84 8.28
CA LEU A 46 11.39 -5.06 6.83
C LEU A 46 12.82 -5.37 6.38
N LEU A 47 13.79 -4.55 6.81
CA LEU A 47 15.19 -4.73 6.43
C LEU A 47 15.79 -6.02 7.00
N ALA A 48 15.50 -6.33 8.28
CA ALA A 48 15.99 -7.53 8.94
C ALA A 48 15.42 -8.80 8.29
N THR A 49 14.11 -8.84 8.02
CA THR A 49 13.48 -10.00 7.40
C THR A 49 13.93 -10.17 5.94
N ALA A 50 14.06 -9.08 5.17
CA ALA A 50 14.60 -9.10 3.82
C ALA A 50 16.01 -9.71 3.78
N ARG A 51 16.93 -9.19 4.59
CA ARG A 51 18.30 -9.71 4.65
C ARG A 51 18.35 -11.18 5.08
N LEU A 52 17.57 -11.56 6.10
CA LEU A 52 17.53 -12.94 6.57
C LEU A 52 16.92 -13.93 5.56
N SER A 53 16.15 -13.43 4.61
CA SER A 53 15.50 -14.23 3.56
C SER A 53 16.30 -14.30 2.26
N GLY A 54 17.32 -13.46 2.11
CA GLY A 54 18.25 -13.52 0.98
C GLY A 54 19.16 -14.76 1.01
N ASP A 55 19.94 -14.92 -0.05
CA ASP A 55 20.91 -16.01 -0.21
C ASP A 55 21.94 -16.08 0.92
N GLN A 56 22.66 -17.20 1.05
CA GLN A 56 23.61 -17.42 2.14
C GLN A 56 24.65 -16.29 2.29
N GLU A 57 25.07 -15.68 1.18
CA GLU A 57 26.02 -14.56 1.18
C GLU A 57 25.40 -13.26 1.71
N THR A 58 24.14 -12.97 1.40
CA THR A 58 23.45 -11.74 1.86
C THR A 58 22.88 -11.89 3.27
N CYS A 59 22.56 -13.12 3.66
CA CYS A 59 22.07 -13.47 5.00
C CYS A 59 23.17 -13.42 6.07
N ALA A 60 24.43 -13.68 5.72
CA ALA A 60 25.54 -13.59 6.68
C ALA A 60 25.91 -12.13 6.97
N ARG A 61 25.77 -11.69 8.23
CA ARG A 61 26.03 -10.30 8.63
C ARG A 61 27.44 -9.81 8.32
N GLU A 62 28.44 -10.69 8.30
CA GLU A 62 29.83 -10.36 7.95
C GLU A 62 29.97 -10.04 6.46
N ALA A 63 29.48 -10.93 5.59
CA ALA A 63 29.46 -10.72 4.15
C ALA A 63 28.60 -9.52 3.75
N PHE A 64 27.46 -9.29 4.44
CA PHE A 64 26.62 -8.12 4.19
C PHE A 64 27.33 -6.79 4.51
N VAL A 65 28.10 -6.73 5.60
CA VAL A 65 28.90 -5.54 5.95
C VAL A 65 29.98 -5.28 4.90
N VAL A 66 30.64 -6.34 4.42
CA VAL A 66 31.65 -6.24 3.35
C VAL A 66 31.00 -5.73 2.06
N GLY A 67 29.88 -6.32 1.64
CA GLY A 67 29.15 -5.90 0.44
C GLY A 67 28.67 -4.45 0.49
N LEU A 68 28.19 -3.97 1.64
CA LEU A 68 27.85 -2.56 1.84
C LEU A 68 29.05 -1.62 1.65
N GLY A 69 30.22 -2.02 2.12
CA GLY A 69 31.45 -1.25 1.97
C GLY A 69 31.95 -1.24 0.52
N GLU A 70 32.00 -2.40 -0.13
CA GLU A 70 32.58 -2.56 -1.47
C GLU A 70 31.68 -2.04 -2.60
N ARG A 71 30.36 -2.23 -2.51
CA ARG A 71 29.41 -1.87 -3.59
C ARG A 71 28.80 -0.47 -3.42
N HIS A 72 28.69 0.01 -2.18
CA HIS A 72 27.96 1.25 -1.88
C HIS A 72 28.75 2.27 -1.06
N GLU A 73 30.01 1.96 -0.70
CA GLU A 73 30.89 2.81 0.11
C GLU A 73 30.31 3.11 1.51
N ILE A 74 29.47 2.21 2.03
CA ILE A 74 28.85 2.33 3.35
C ILE A 74 29.68 1.50 4.35
N HIS A 75 30.70 2.13 4.93
CA HIS A 75 31.56 1.47 5.92
C HIS A 75 30.94 1.50 7.33
N VAL A 76 30.41 0.36 7.77
CA VAL A 76 29.79 0.20 9.10
C VAL A 76 30.21 -1.08 9.78
N ASP A 77 30.18 -1.10 11.11
CA ASP A 77 30.44 -2.32 11.88
C ASP A 77 29.18 -3.19 12.08
N ARG A 78 29.38 -4.42 12.56
CA ARG A 78 28.28 -5.36 12.87
C ARG A 78 27.32 -4.84 13.93
N THR A 79 27.80 -4.00 14.85
CA THR A 79 27.00 -3.43 15.93
C THR A 79 26.01 -2.42 15.36
N ARG A 80 26.43 -1.60 14.40
CA ARG A 80 25.58 -0.63 13.69
C ARG A 80 24.46 -1.33 12.95
N ILE A 81 24.77 -2.38 12.18
CA ILE A 81 23.75 -3.22 11.52
C ILE A 81 22.76 -3.78 12.54
N SER A 82 23.26 -4.31 13.67
CA SER A 82 22.38 -4.82 14.74
C SER A 82 21.46 -3.75 15.34
N ARG A 83 21.92 -2.50 15.48
CA ARG A 83 21.11 -1.39 15.99
C ARG A 83 20.06 -0.92 14.98
N TRP A 84 20.39 -0.94 13.69
CA TRP A 84 19.44 -0.69 12.61
C TRP A 84 18.36 -1.77 12.56
N GLU A 85 18.75 -3.05 12.56
CA GLU A 85 17.82 -4.19 12.43
C GLU A 85 17.00 -4.47 13.68
N SER A 86 17.37 -3.92 14.84
CA SER A 86 16.56 -3.96 16.06
C SER A 86 15.62 -2.75 16.19
N GLY A 87 15.72 -1.78 15.26
CA GLY A 87 14.96 -0.53 15.33
C GLY A 87 15.39 0.38 16.47
N LEU A 88 16.60 0.19 17.02
CA LEU A 88 17.16 1.08 18.02
C LEU A 88 17.58 2.42 17.40
N HIS A 89 18.12 2.38 16.17
CA HIS A 89 18.53 3.56 15.42
C HIS A 89 17.79 3.65 14.09
N LEU A 90 17.50 4.88 13.66
CA LEU A 90 17.03 5.16 12.31
C LEU A 90 18.06 4.72 11.25
N VAL A 91 17.56 4.15 10.16
CA VAL A 91 18.38 3.74 9.01
C VAL A 91 18.39 4.86 7.98
N PRO A 92 19.57 5.36 7.55
CA PRO A 92 19.65 6.39 6.51
C PRO A 92 19.03 5.94 5.18
N GLU A 93 18.47 6.87 4.41
CA GLU A 93 17.81 6.56 3.12
C GLU A 93 18.76 5.85 2.12
N ARG A 94 20.00 6.34 1.98
CA ARG A 94 21.04 5.68 1.15
C ARG A 94 21.31 4.24 1.59
N THR A 95 21.25 3.97 2.89
CA THR A 95 21.39 2.60 3.41
C THR A 95 20.16 1.76 3.09
N VAL A 96 18.94 2.30 3.16
CA VAL A 96 17.71 1.58 2.76
C VAL A 96 17.78 1.16 1.28
N GLN A 97 18.22 2.06 0.39
CA GLN A 97 18.42 1.75 -1.03
C GLN A 97 19.49 0.66 -1.25
N ALA A 98 20.62 0.74 -0.54
CA ALA A 98 21.64 -0.31 -0.59
C ALA A 98 21.09 -1.67 -0.11
N TYR A 99 20.20 -1.69 0.90
CA TYR A 99 19.51 -2.91 1.30
C TYR A 99 18.62 -3.47 0.18
N GLU A 100 17.90 -2.64 -0.56
CA GLU A 100 17.05 -3.07 -1.68
C GLU A 100 17.89 -3.79 -2.75
N GLU A 101 19.00 -3.18 -3.17
CA GLU A 101 19.87 -3.76 -4.19
C GLU A 101 20.53 -5.06 -3.71
N MET A 102 21.08 -5.05 -2.49
CA MET A 102 21.76 -6.21 -1.92
C MET A 102 20.86 -7.43 -1.75
N VAL A 103 19.55 -7.24 -1.53
CA VAL A 103 18.59 -8.36 -1.37
C VAL A 103 17.78 -8.63 -2.63
N GLY A 104 18.08 -7.95 -3.75
CA GLY A 104 17.33 -8.11 -5.00
C GLY A 104 15.86 -7.69 -4.87
N ALA A 105 15.56 -6.66 -4.08
CA ALA A 105 14.23 -6.07 -4.02
C ALA A 105 14.01 -5.12 -5.21
N VAL A 106 12.74 -4.81 -5.51
CA VAL A 106 12.41 -3.80 -6.52
C VAL A 106 12.99 -2.45 -6.08
N PRO A 107 13.78 -1.75 -6.91
CA PRO A 107 14.36 -0.47 -6.54
C PRO A 107 13.32 0.54 -6.04
N GLY A 108 13.62 1.23 -4.94
CA GLY A 108 12.75 2.23 -4.33
C GLY A 108 11.54 1.67 -3.55
N SER A 109 11.33 0.36 -3.53
CA SER A 109 10.18 -0.26 -2.85
C SER A 109 10.22 -0.11 -1.31
N PHE A 110 11.37 -0.33 -0.68
CA PHE A 110 11.58 -0.12 0.76
C PHE A 110 11.64 1.36 1.08
N LEU A 111 12.32 2.17 0.27
CA LEU A 111 12.44 3.61 0.49
C LEU A 111 11.07 4.30 0.46
N ALA A 112 10.24 3.98 -0.54
CA ALA A 112 8.89 4.53 -0.64
C ALA A 112 8.02 4.14 0.57
N VAL A 113 8.12 2.90 1.04
CA VAL A 113 7.41 2.43 2.24
C VAL A 113 7.91 3.15 3.49
N ALA A 114 9.23 3.26 3.67
CA ALA A 114 9.85 3.94 4.82
C ALA A 114 9.40 5.41 4.90
N ARG A 115 9.46 6.14 3.78
CA ARG A 115 9.03 7.54 3.71
C ARG A 115 7.54 7.71 3.94
N GLY A 116 6.72 6.90 3.29
CA GLY A 116 5.28 6.94 3.45
C GLY A 116 4.85 6.68 4.90
N LEU A 117 5.54 5.76 5.59
CA LEU A 117 5.32 5.44 7.00
C LEU A 117 5.74 6.61 7.90
N ALA A 118 6.95 7.13 7.73
CA ALA A 118 7.47 8.26 8.50
C ALA A 118 6.58 9.50 8.38
N ARG A 119 6.19 9.85 7.14
CA ARG A 119 5.26 10.95 6.85
C ARG A 119 3.89 10.75 7.51
N SER A 120 3.35 9.55 7.46
CA SER A 120 1.97 9.30 7.91
C SER A 120 1.82 9.25 9.42
N PHE A 121 2.89 8.95 10.15
CA PHE A 121 2.89 8.77 11.60
C PHE A 121 3.89 9.66 12.35
N GLY A 122 4.41 10.70 11.69
CA GLY A 122 5.16 11.78 12.34
C GLY A 122 6.54 11.39 12.85
N ALA A 123 7.21 10.42 12.23
CA ALA A 123 8.60 10.14 12.59
C ALA A 123 9.53 11.25 12.09
N GLU A 124 10.56 11.58 12.89
CA GLU A 124 11.60 12.52 12.50
C GLU A 124 12.23 12.10 11.18
N GLN A 125 12.17 12.99 10.18
CA GLN A 125 12.98 12.84 8.98
C GLN A 125 14.39 13.32 9.30
N PRO A 126 15.44 12.60 8.85
CA PRO A 126 16.81 13.06 9.06
C PRO A 126 16.98 14.45 8.45
N ALA A 127 17.73 15.32 9.14
CA ALA A 127 17.96 16.69 8.70
C ALA A 127 18.44 16.72 7.24
N ARG A 128 17.88 17.65 6.45
CA ARG A 128 18.29 17.89 5.05
C ARG A 128 19.81 18.06 5.00
N ARG A 129 20.51 17.10 4.40
CA ARG A 129 21.92 17.27 4.06
C ARG A 129 21.98 17.77 2.63
N LEU A 130 22.80 18.80 2.41
CA LEU A 130 23.20 19.16 1.05
C LEU A 130 23.98 17.97 0.48
N PRO A 131 23.63 17.47 -0.71
CA PRO A 131 24.39 16.40 -1.35
C PRO A 131 25.81 16.88 -1.64
N ARG A 132 26.75 15.94 -1.66
CA ARG A 132 28.08 16.25 -2.21
C ARG A 132 27.96 16.46 -3.72
N PRO A 133 28.82 17.25 -4.37
CA PRO A 133 28.77 17.48 -5.82
C PRO A 133 28.78 16.19 -6.67
N GLU A 134 29.36 15.11 -6.14
CA GLU A 134 29.43 13.79 -6.77
C GLU A 134 28.16 12.94 -6.60
N GLU A 135 27.21 13.37 -5.75
CA GLU A 135 25.94 12.67 -5.48
C GLU A 135 24.76 13.22 -6.32
N VAL A 136 25.01 14.19 -7.19
CA VAL A 136 23.96 14.80 -8.04
C VAL A 136 23.51 13.78 -9.08
N THR A 137 22.23 13.39 -9.00
CA THR A 137 21.59 12.55 -10.02
C THR A 137 21.65 13.27 -11.37
N ASP A 138 21.96 12.54 -12.45
CA ASP A 138 21.84 13.05 -13.82
C ASP A 138 20.36 13.37 -14.13
N LEU A 139 19.95 14.59 -13.77
CA LEU A 139 18.58 15.05 -13.89
C LEU A 139 18.13 15.10 -15.35
N ASP A 140 19.04 15.40 -16.29
CA ASP A 140 18.73 15.45 -17.72
C ASP A 140 18.32 14.06 -18.21
N ARG A 141 19.09 13.03 -17.89
CA ARG A 141 18.72 11.64 -18.21
C ARG A 141 17.40 11.21 -17.56
N VAL A 142 17.15 11.64 -16.32
CA VAL A 142 15.86 11.36 -15.67
C VAL A 142 14.72 12.01 -16.46
N PHE A 143 14.83 13.29 -16.83
CA PHE A 143 13.81 13.97 -17.63
C PHE A 143 13.61 13.32 -19.01
N GLU A 144 14.68 12.89 -19.68
CA GLU A 144 14.59 12.14 -20.94
C GLU A 144 13.78 10.84 -20.79
N ASP A 145 14.00 10.09 -19.70
CA ASP A 145 13.25 8.86 -19.41
C ASP A 145 11.79 9.14 -19.04
N LEU A 146 11.49 10.27 -18.38
CA LEU A 146 10.10 10.70 -18.11
C LEU A 146 9.38 11.07 -19.39
N ASP A 147 10.01 11.87 -20.25
CA ASP A 147 9.42 12.32 -21.52
C ASP A 147 9.17 11.14 -22.46
N ALA A 148 10.03 10.11 -22.41
CA ALA A 148 9.83 8.87 -23.13
C ALA A 148 8.87 7.87 -22.46
N GLY A 149 8.34 8.18 -21.27
CA GLY A 149 7.43 7.31 -20.52
C GLY A 149 8.07 5.99 -20.03
N ARG A 150 9.40 5.96 -19.87
CA ARG A 150 10.17 4.79 -19.44
C ARG A 150 10.63 4.85 -17.98
N ALA A 151 10.38 5.98 -17.29
CA ALA A 151 10.80 6.16 -15.92
C ALA A 151 10.20 5.11 -14.97
N SER A 152 11.07 4.45 -14.22
CA SER A 152 10.68 3.56 -13.11
C SER A 152 10.20 4.36 -11.90
N GLY A 153 9.51 3.69 -10.98
CA GLY A 153 9.11 4.26 -9.70
C GLY A 153 10.29 4.77 -8.87
N ALA A 154 11.43 4.08 -8.92
CA ALA A 154 12.66 4.50 -8.26
C ALA A 154 13.21 5.80 -8.84
N GLN A 155 13.21 5.97 -10.16
CA GLN A 155 13.63 7.21 -10.82
C GLN A 155 12.70 8.38 -10.46
N TRP A 156 11.38 8.14 -10.45
CA TRP A 156 10.42 9.13 -9.95
C TRP A 156 10.68 9.53 -8.50
N LEU A 157 10.99 8.56 -7.63
CA LEU A 157 11.26 8.82 -6.22
C LEU A 157 12.58 9.57 -6.03
N GLY A 158 13.63 9.16 -6.74
CA GLY A 158 14.93 9.84 -6.77
C GLY A 158 14.80 11.29 -7.22
N LEU A 159 14.06 11.55 -8.29
CA LEU A 159 13.78 12.91 -8.76
C LEU A 159 13.14 13.77 -7.66
N ALA A 160 12.09 13.26 -6.99
CA ALA A 160 11.47 14.02 -5.92
C ALA A 160 12.40 14.21 -4.72
N VAL A 161 13.24 13.22 -4.39
CA VAL A 161 14.28 13.37 -3.36
C VAL A 161 15.17 14.56 -3.72
N GLU A 162 15.75 14.58 -4.91
CA GLU A 162 16.64 15.66 -5.38
C GLU A 162 15.93 17.02 -5.39
N LEU A 163 14.73 17.12 -5.97
CA LEU A 163 13.98 18.38 -6.07
C LEU A 163 13.54 18.92 -4.69
N THR A 164 13.37 18.06 -3.69
CA THR A 164 12.94 18.50 -2.34
C THR A 164 14.08 18.74 -1.37
N GLN A 165 15.32 18.44 -1.77
CA GLN A 165 16.52 18.81 -0.99
C GLN A 165 16.76 20.31 -0.99
N TYR A 166 16.42 20.98 -2.09
CA TYR A 166 16.61 22.43 -2.24
C TYR A 166 15.38 23.21 -1.78
N ASP A 167 15.60 24.34 -1.11
CA ASP A 167 14.50 25.22 -0.68
C ASP A 167 13.78 25.87 -1.85
N ARG A 168 14.48 26.06 -2.98
CA ARG A 168 13.93 26.58 -4.23
C ARG A 168 14.51 25.82 -5.40
N VAL A 169 13.64 25.39 -6.32
CA VAL A 169 14.04 24.73 -7.57
C VAL A 169 13.43 25.47 -8.76
N TYR A 170 14.30 25.93 -9.65
CA TYR A 170 13.87 26.58 -10.88
C TYR A 170 13.79 25.57 -12.02
N LEU A 171 12.57 25.18 -12.39
CA LEU A 171 12.25 24.52 -13.66
C LEU A 171 11.31 25.42 -14.45
N HIS A 172 11.35 25.30 -15.78
CA HIS A 172 10.41 26.01 -16.64
C HIS A 172 8.95 25.63 -16.26
N PRO A 173 8.00 26.58 -16.23
CA PRO A 173 6.61 26.28 -15.83
C PRO A 173 5.95 25.15 -16.63
N ASP A 174 6.29 25.01 -17.91
CA ASP A 174 5.76 23.92 -18.74
C ASP A 174 6.39 22.56 -18.38
N THR A 175 7.65 22.52 -17.97
CA THR A 175 8.29 21.31 -17.43
C THR A 175 7.56 20.85 -16.17
N TRP A 176 7.30 21.77 -15.22
CA TRP A 176 6.54 21.45 -14.02
C TRP A 176 5.14 20.90 -14.34
N ARG A 177 4.44 21.52 -15.30
CA ARG A 177 3.11 21.08 -15.73
C ARG A 177 3.16 19.68 -16.35
N SER A 178 4.13 19.43 -17.23
CA SER A 178 4.33 18.13 -17.87
C SER A 178 4.58 17.03 -16.83
N VAL A 179 5.59 17.23 -15.97
CA VAL A 179 5.98 16.30 -14.91
C VAL A 179 4.82 15.95 -13.98
N CYS A 180 4.07 16.95 -13.49
CA CYS A 180 2.95 16.72 -12.58
C CYS A 180 1.79 15.98 -13.25
N ARG A 181 1.49 16.27 -14.52
CA ARG A 181 0.44 15.59 -15.29
C ARG A 181 0.81 14.14 -15.59
N SER A 182 2.03 13.91 -16.07
CA SER A 182 2.54 12.57 -16.35
C SER A 182 2.54 11.70 -15.09
N LEU A 183 3.03 12.24 -13.95
CA LEU A 183 3.03 11.51 -12.70
C LEU A 183 1.61 11.10 -12.23
N LEU A 184 0.61 11.98 -12.36
CA LEU A 184 -0.77 11.64 -12.01
C LEU A 184 -1.38 10.59 -12.95
N ALA A 185 -1.12 10.70 -14.25
CA ALA A 185 -1.56 9.72 -15.24
C ALA A 185 -0.92 8.34 -14.98
N GLU A 186 0.36 8.30 -14.66
CA GLU A 186 1.05 7.07 -14.28
C GLU A 186 0.56 6.50 -12.94
N LEU A 187 0.34 7.35 -11.93
CA LEU A 187 -0.17 6.94 -10.62
C LEU A 187 -1.53 6.22 -10.74
N ALA A 188 -2.37 6.62 -11.69
CA ALA A 188 -3.68 6.01 -11.92
C ALA A 188 -3.60 4.53 -12.34
N ARG A 189 -2.54 4.16 -13.05
CA ARG A 189 -2.34 2.82 -13.63
C ARG A 189 -1.18 2.04 -12.98
N ALA A 190 -0.43 2.65 -12.08
CA ALA A 190 0.64 1.99 -11.35
C ALA A 190 0.13 0.91 -10.37
N VAL A 191 0.87 -0.19 -10.26
CA VAL A 191 0.53 -1.35 -9.42
C VAL A 191 1.69 -1.75 -8.50
N GLY A 192 1.38 -2.20 -7.29
CA GLY A 192 2.38 -2.73 -6.36
C GLY A 192 3.45 -1.69 -6.00
N PRO A 193 4.76 -2.04 -6.03
CA PRO A 193 5.83 -1.09 -5.74
C PRO A 193 5.79 0.18 -6.59
N ALA A 194 5.42 0.08 -7.87
CA ALA A 194 5.31 1.22 -8.79
C ALA A 194 4.27 2.24 -8.32
N TYR A 195 3.18 1.76 -7.71
CA TYR A 195 2.17 2.63 -7.13
C TYR A 195 2.70 3.35 -5.88
N VAL A 196 3.40 2.62 -4.99
CA VAL A 196 3.85 3.17 -3.70
C VAL A 196 4.88 4.28 -3.94
N SER A 197 5.86 4.05 -4.82
CA SER A 197 6.89 5.02 -5.18
C SER A 197 6.29 6.28 -5.82
N ARG A 198 5.47 6.14 -6.87
CA ARG A 198 4.80 7.28 -7.52
C ARG A 198 3.85 8.04 -6.60
N TYR A 199 3.15 7.34 -5.71
CA TYR A 199 2.29 8.00 -4.71
C TYR A 199 3.11 8.84 -3.71
N GLU A 200 4.28 8.34 -3.30
CA GLU A 200 5.19 9.09 -2.44
C GLU A 200 5.76 10.30 -3.19
N THR A 201 6.29 10.11 -4.40
CA THR A 201 6.74 11.19 -5.30
C THR A 201 5.66 12.27 -5.46
N ALA A 202 4.43 11.87 -5.78
CA ALA A 202 3.33 12.82 -6.01
C ALA A 202 2.99 13.59 -4.73
N THR A 203 3.08 12.95 -3.57
CA THR A 203 2.92 13.66 -2.30
C THR A 203 4.06 14.65 -2.08
N MET A 204 5.31 14.25 -2.29
CA MET A 204 6.44 15.13 -2.06
C MET A 204 6.36 16.41 -2.90
N LEU A 205 6.03 16.27 -4.19
CA LEU A 205 5.81 17.40 -5.08
C LEU A 205 4.58 18.23 -4.68
N LEU A 206 3.54 17.61 -4.12
CA LEU A 206 2.39 18.33 -3.59
C LEU A 206 2.73 19.20 -2.36
N LEU A 207 3.70 18.76 -1.57
CA LEU A 207 4.14 19.43 -0.34
C LEU A 207 5.31 20.39 -0.56
N GLN A 208 5.99 20.34 -1.70
CA GLN A 208 7.07 21.27 -2.05
C GLN A 208 6.50 22.57 -2.64
N PRO A 209 6.91 23.76 -2.15
CA PRO A 209 6.28 25.04 -2.52
C PRO A 209 6.25 25.38 -4.02
N ASP A 210 7.33 25.13 -4.77
CA ASP A 210 7.44 25.51 -6.19
C ASP A 210 6.60 24.60 -7.11
N SER A 211 6.48 23.32 -6.77
CA SER A 211 5.68 22.34 -7.53
C SER A 211 4.23 22.26 -7.07
N GLN A 212 3.91 22.68 -5.84
CA GLN A 212 2.56 22.54 -5.25
C GLN A 212 1.47 23.08 -6.18
N ARG A 213 1.62 24.29 -6.71
CA ARG A 213 0.60 24.89 -7.60
C ARG A 213 0.35 24.06 -8.87
N HIS A 214 1.40 23.44 -9.41
CA HIS A 214 1.33 22.66 -10.64
C HIS A 214 0.72 21.29 -10.38
N MET A 215 1.08 20.67 -9.25
CA MET A 215 0.47 19.42 -8.80
C MET A 215 -1.02 19.60 -8.47
N LEU A 216 -1.40 20.69 -7.79
CA LEU A 216 -2.80 21.02 -7.51
C LEU A 216 -3.61 21.24 -8.79
N ARG A 217 -3.03 21.94 -9.78
CA ARG A 217 -3.67 22.13 -11.08
C ARG A 217 -3.86 20.80 -11.81
N ALA A 218 -2.83 19.96 -11.87
CA ALA A 218 -2.92 18.65 -12.50
C ALA A 218 -3.95 17.75 -11.79
N LEU A 219 -4.02 17.80 -10.46
CA LEU A 219 -5.02 17.10 -9.66
C LEU A 219 -6.44 17.60 -9.95
N GLY A 220 -6.62 18.91 -10.05
CA GLY A 220 -7.88 19.54 -10.43
C GLY A 220 -8.34 19.06 -11.81
N GLU A 221 -7.48 19.18 -12.82
CA GLU A 221 -7.74 18.73 -14.20
C GLU A 221 -8.14 17.24 -14.23
N TYR A 222 -7.42 16.39 -13.50
CA TYR A 222 -7.72 14.95 -13.38
C TYR A 222 -9.07 14.67 -12.72
N CYS A 223 -9.39 15.35 -11.61
CA CYS A 223 -10.65 15.16 -10.89
C CYS A 223 -11.87 15.78 -11.59
N THR A 224 -11.66 16.63 -12.59
CA THR A 224 -12.75 17.20 -13.42
C THR A 224 -13.01 16.44 -14.72
N ASP A 225 -12.18 15.45 -15.08
CA ASP A 225 -12.46 14.60 -16.25
C ASP A 225 -13.72 13.74 -15.97
N PRO A 226 -14.82 13.92 -16.73
CA PRO A 226 -16.07 13.19 -16.52
C PRO A 226 -15.96 11.68 -16.83
N HIS A 227 -14.88 11.25 -17.47
CA HIS A 227 -14.68 9.87 -17.92
C HIS A 227 -13.59 9.15 -17.13
N VAL A 228 -13.13 9.70 -16.00
CA VAL A 228 -12.07 9.09 -15.20
C VAL A 228 -12.47 7.70 -14.68
N GLN A 229 -11.66 6.69 -15.02
CA GLN A 229 -11.94 5.30 -14.62
C GLN A 229 -11.25 4.91 -13.31
N VAL A 230 -10.19 5.61 -12.90
CA VAL A 230 -9.46 5.33 -11.65
C VAL A 230 -9.30 6.59 -10.79
N GLY A 231 -9.97 6.62 -9.64
CA GLY A 231 -9.97 7.81 -8.75
C GLY A 231 -9.10 7.69 -7.51
N ARG A 232 -8.77 6.46 -7.07
CA ARG A 232 -8.26 6.21 -5.71
C ARG A 232 -6.94 6.93 -5.42
N GLY A 233 -5.98 6.89 -6.33
CA GLY A 233 -4.66 7.53 -6.17
C GLY A 233 -4.79 9.04 -6.02
N ALA A 234 -5.32 9.69 -7.06
CA ALA A 234 -5.54 11.13 -7.12
C ALA A 234 -6.36 11.67 -5.93
N VAL A 235 -7.55 11.10 -5.68
CA VAL A 235 -8.42 11.56 -4.58
C VAL A 235 -7.72 11.41 -3.22
N SER A 236 -6.93 10.36 -3.01
CA SER A 236 -6.21 10.17 -1.75
C SER A 236 -5.12 11.20 -1.44
N MET A 237 -4.64 11.93 -2.46
CA MET A 237 -3.72 13.05 -2.26
C MET A 237 -4.38 14.24 -1.55
N LEU A 238 -5.70 14.43 -1.71
CA LEU A 238 -6.45 15.47 -0.99
C LEU A 238 -6.37 15.29 0.54
N ALA A 239 -6.07 14.08 1.03
CA ALA A 239 -5.85 13.84 2.45
C ALA A 239 -4.59 14.52 3.00
N GLN A 240 -3.67 14.95 2.14
CA GLN A 240 -2.39 15.56 2.50
C GLN A 240 -2.50 17.09 2.61
N LEU A 241 -3.54 17.67 2.03
CA LEU A 241 -3.73 19.11 1.96
C LEU A 241 -4.53 19.60 3.17
N PRO A 242 -3.96 20.48 4.01
CA PRO A 242 -4.74 21.21 5.00
C PRO A 242 -5.63 22.27 4.32
N GLY A 243 -6.62 22.76 5.07
CA GLY A 243 -7.45 23.89 4.65
C GLY A 243 -8.76 23.52 3.94
N ASP A 244 -9.64 24.51 3.90
CA ASP A 244 -11.05 24.35 3.51
C ASP A 244 -11.22 24.15 2.00
N GLN A 245 -10.34 24.71 1.17
CA GLN A 245 -10.43 24.50 -0.29
C GLN A 245 -10.35 23.02 -0.69
N ALA A 246 -9.48 22.24 -0.04
CA ALA A 246 -9.38 20.81 -0.27
C ALA A 246 -10.60 20.05 0.29
N SER A 247 -11.13 20.51 1.43
CA SER A 247 -12.35 19.99 2.04
C SER A 247 -13.58 20.23 1.15
N ASP A 248 -13.74 21.42 0.59
CA ASP A 248 -14.81 21.79 -0.34
C ASP A 248 -14.79 20.92 -1.59
N LEU A 249 -13.62 20.78 -2.23
CA LEU A 249 -13.48 19.91 -3.40
C LEU A 249 -13.87 18.47 -3.04
N LEU A 250 -13.41 17.97 -1.90
CA LEU A 250 -13.71 16.62 -1.44
C LEU A 250 -15.21 16.40 -1.21
N ILE A 251 -15.91 17.36 -0.59
CA ILE A 251 -17.36 17.30 -0.38
C ILE A 251 -18.12 17.36 -1.71
N ARG A 252 -17.71 18.23 -2.65
CA ARG A 252 -18.31 18.27 -3.99
C ARG A 252 -18.11 16.96 -4.73
N LEU A 253 -16.91 16.39 -4.71
CA LEU A 253 -16.63 15.09 -5.31
C LEU A 253 -17.41 13.95 -4.66
N HIS A 254 -17.64 14.02 -3.35
CA HIS A 254 -18.45 13.04 -2.63
C HIS A 254 -19.92 13.08 -3.05
N GLY A 255 -20.46 14.30 -3.23
CA GLY A 255 -21.85 14.53 -3.64
C GLY A 255 -22.11 14.48 -5.15
N SER A 256 -21.08 14.32 -5.99
CA SER A 256 -21.22 14.46 -7.45
C SER A 256 -21.99 13.32 -8.13
N GLY A 257 -22.13 12.17 -7.46
CA GLY A 257 -22.67 10.94 -8.07
C GLY A 257 -21.73 10.28 -9.08
N HIS A 258 -20.51 10.79 -9.26
CA HIS A 258 -19.54 10.21 -10.18
C HIS A 258 -19.14 8.79 -9.75
N ARG A 259 -19.32 7.81 -10.65
CA ARG A 259 -19.16 6.37 -10.34
C ARG A 259 -17.77 6.00 -9.80
N THR A 260 -16.72 6.64 -10.30
CA THR A 260 -15.34 6.42 -9.81
C THR A 260 -14.94 7.31 -8.64
N LEU A 261 -15.13 8.63 -8.75
CA LEU A 261 -14.59 9.61 -7.81
C LEU A 261 -15.34 9.62 -6.48
N ALA A 262 -16.67 9.60 -6.48
CA ALA A 262 -17.46 9.68 -5.26
C ALA A 262 -17.14 8.50 -4.30
N PRO A 263 -17.09 7.24 -4.75
CA PRO A 263 -16.58 6.12 -3.96
C PRO A 263 -15.18 6.32 -3.35
N ALA A 264 -14.26 6.95 -4.08
CA ALA A 264 -12.88 7.16 -3.64
C ALA A 264 -12.76 8.17 -2.48
N THR A 265 -13.71 9.11 -2.37
CA THR A 265 -13.70 10.17 -1.34
C THR A 265 -13.86 9.65 0.09
N TRP A 266 -14.57 8.53 0.30
CA TRP A 266 -14.89 8.02 1.64
C TRP A 266 -13.67 7.84 2.54
N GLY A 267 -12.60 7.24 2.01
CA GLY A 267 -11.38 7.04 2.80
C GLY A 267 -10.63 8.33 3.09
N VAL A 268 -10.86 9.38 2.30
CA VAL A 268 -10.23 10.69 2.46
C VAL A 268 -11.00 11.54 3.46
N LEU A 269 -12.34 11.48 3.44
CA LEU A 269 -13.20 12.07 4.48
C LEU A 269 -12.79 11.55 5.86
N ALA A 270 -12.70 10.22 5.99
CA ALA A 270 -12.29 9.59 7.24
C ALA A 270 -10.87 10.00 7.67
N ALA A 271 -9.92 10.04 6.73
CA ALA A 271 -8.54 10.43 7.02
C ALA A 271 -8.41 11.91 7.45
N LYS A 272 -9.10 12.84 6.78
CA LYS A 272 -9.11 14.26 7.16
C LYS A 272 -9.81 14.47 8.50
N ALA A 273 -10.91 13.77 8.77
CA ALA A 273 -11.58 13.80 10.07
C ALA A 273 -10.67 13.28 11.19
N GLY A 274 -9.97 12.17 10.97
CA GLY A 274 -9.02 11.61 11.94
C GLY A 274 -7.81 12.51 12.22
N ARG A 275 -7.44 13.40 11.29
CA ARG A 275 -6.40 14.42 11.47
C ARG A 275 -6.95 15.77 11.96
N GLN A 276 -8.25 15.88 12.22
CA GLN A 276 -8.91 17.14 12.60
C GLN A 276 -8.67 18.27 11.58
N GLN A 277 -8.69 17.93 10.29
CA GLN A 277 -8.42 18.86 9.18
C GLN A 277 -9.70 19.44 8.54
N PHE A 278 -10.85 19.27 9.19
CA PHE A 278 -12.10 19.94 8.82
C PHE A 278 -12.36 21.05 9.82
N SER A 279 -12.74 22.23 9.31
CA SER A 279 -13.36 23.27 10.14
C SER A 279 -14.73 22.81 10.67
N ASP A 280 -15.22 23.50 11.69
CA ASP A 280 -16.49 23.17 12.34
C ASP A 280 -17.70 23.29 11.39
N ASP A 281 -17.61 24.09 10.33
CA ASP A 281 -18.66 24.30 9.34
C ASP A 281 -19.05 23.01 8.59
N TYR A 282 -18.14 22.05 8.49
CA TYR A 282 -18.41 20.77 7.82
C TYR A 282 -19.08 19.73 8.72
N ARG A 283 -19.28 20.01 10.01
CA ARG A 283 -19.77 19.03 11.00
C ARG A 283 -21.04 18.31 10.56
N ASP A 284 -22.07 19.06 10.17
CA ASP A 284 -23.36 18.48 9.77
C ASP A 284 -23.26 17.67 8.47
N VAL A 285 -22.38 18.10 7.55
CA VAL A 285 -22.12 17.39 6.30
C VAL A 285 -21.47 16.03 6.60
N LEU A 286 -20.48 15.99 7.48
CA LEU A 286 -19.80 14.76 7.88
C LEU A 286 -20.71 13.80 8.64
N VAL A 287 -21.58 14.32 9.52
CA VAL A 287 -22.61 13.53 10.21
C VAL A 287 -23.57 12.90 9.20
N ARG A 288 -24.10 13.68 8.25
CA ARG A 288 -24.99 13.16 7.20
C ARG A 288 -24.31 12.10 6.35
N ALA A 289 -23.05 12.32 5.95
CA ALA A 289 -22.25 11.34 5.23
C ALA A 289 -22.12 10.05 6.05
N ALA A 290 -21.63 10.12 7.29
CA ALA A 290 -21.48 8.96 8.17
C ALA A 290 -22.77 8.15 8.31
N VAL A 291 -23.90 8.81 8.60
CA VAL A 291 -25.22 8.16 8.70
C VAL A 291 -25.63 7.50 7.38
N HIS A 292 -25.45 8.20 6.25
CA HIS A 292 -25.78 7.65 4.93
C HIS A 292 -24.96 6.40 4.62
N GLY A 293 -23.64 6.46 4.81
CA GLY A 293 -22.73 5.35 4.54
C GLY A 293 -23.01 4.13 5.41
N LEU A 294 -23.24 4.33 6.71
CA LEU A 294 -23.55 3.25 7.65
C LEU A 294 -24.92 2.61 7.40
N ARG A 295 -25.89 3.36 6.85
CA ARG A 295 -27.19 2.80 6.46
C ARG A 295 -27.07 1.91 5.22
N ARG A 296 -26.28 2.32 4.23
CA ARG A 296 -26.32 1.74 2.87
C ARG A 296 -25.55 0.44 2.70
N ALA A 297 -24.57 0.11 3.54
CA ALA A 297 -23.79 -1.11 3.32
C ALA A 297 -23.05 -1.63 4.57
N GLU A 298 -23.40 -2.86 4.99
CA GLU A 298 -22.51 -3.70 5.79
C GLU A 298 -21.52 -4.40 4.82
N ALA A 299 -20.31 -4.75 5.29
CA ALA A 299 -19.27 -5.45 4.50
C ALA A 299 -18.61 -4.75 3.29
N THR A 300 -19.19 -3.69 2.71
CA THR A 300 -18.54 -2.96 1.61
C THR A 300 -17.38 -2.07 2.09
N PRO A 301 -16.40 -1.74 1.22
CA PRO A 301 -15.39 -0.73 1.53
C PRO A 301 -15.97 0.62 1.94
N HIS A 302 -17.14 1.01 1.42
CA HIS A 302 -17.82 2.25 1.78
C HIS A 302 -18.32 2.22 3.21
N GLY A 303 -18.97 1.13 3.63
CA GLY A 303 -19.43 0.95 5.00
C GLY A 303 -18.29 1.06 6.01
N VAL A 304 -17.14 0.43 5.72
CA VAL A 304 -15.98 0.51 6.60
C VAL A 304 -15.36 1.90 6.67
N ASN A 305 -15.29 2.63 5.56
CA ASN A 305 -14.78 4.01 5.60
C ASN A 305 -15.78 4.97 6.27
N ALA A 306 -17.09 4.72 6.15
CA ALA A 306 -18.11 5.47 6.87
C ALA A 306 -18.06 5.22 8.38
N LEU A 307 -17.77 3.98 8.78
CA LEU A 307 -17.48 3.60 10.18
C LEU A 307 -16.24 4.34 10.71
N GLU A 308 -15.16 4.37 9.93
CA GLU A 308 -13.94 5.11 10.27
C GLU A 308 -14.23 6.61 10.42
N LEU A 309 -14.97 7.20 9.48
CA LEU A 309 -15.41 8.60 9.56
C LEU A 309 -16.20 8.85 10.85
N ALA A 310 -17.23 8.05 11.13
CA ALA A 310 -18.07 8.18 12.31
C ALA A 310 -17.24 8.10 13.61
N ALA A 311 -16.31 7.15 13.69
CA ALA A 311 -15.47 6.96 14.86
C ALA A 311 -14.47 8.12 15.11
N HIS A 312 -14.17 8.93 14.10
CA HIS A 312 -13.33 10.12 14.21
C HIS A 312 -14.11 11.41 14.49
N LEU A 313 -15.45 11.38 14.48
CA LEU A 313 -16.23 12.55 14.84
C LEU A 313 -16.05 12.91 16.32
N PRO A 314 -16.10 14.21 16.67
CA PRO A 314 -16.19 14.67 18.06
C PRO A 314 -17.43 14.08 18.75
N ASP A 315 -17.38 13.95 20.08
CA ASP A 315 -18.44 13.27 20.86
C ASP A 315 -19.87 13.77 20.57
N PRO A 316 -20.15 15.10 20.50
CA PRO A 316 -21.49 15.56 20.19
C PRO A 316 -21.98 15.08 18.81
N ALA A 317 -21.12 15.10 17.79
CA ALA A 317 -21.46 14.64 16.44
C ALA A 317 -21.56 13.11 16.36
N PHE A 318 -20.71 12.40 17.12
CA PHE A 318 -20.76 10.95 17.23
C PHE A 318 -22.10 10.46 17.83
N GLU A 319 -22.58 11.09 18.90
CA GLU A 319 -23.86 10.74 19.54
C GLU A 319 -25.06 10.94 18.60
N VAL A 320 -25.00 11.97 17.73
CA VAL A 320 -26.00 12.17 16.67
C VAL A 320 -25.97 11.02 15.65
N VAL A 321 -24.78 10.58 15.22
CA VAL A 321 -24.67 9.42 14.32
C VAL A 321 -25.20 8.17 15.01
N LEU A 322 -24.80 7.91 16.25
CA LEU A 322 -25.19 6.72 17.01
C LEU A 322 -26.71 6.66 17.20
N SER A 323 -27.35 7.75 17.64
CA SER A 323 -28.81 7.84 17.81
C SER A 323 -29.59 7.74 16.49
N SER A 324 -28.97 8.10 15.37
CA SER A 324 -29.57 7.99 14.02
C SER A 324 -29.57 6.56 13.45
N LEU A 325 -28.83 5.62 14.06
CA LEU A 325 -28.81 4.21 13.68
C LEU A 325 -29.93 3.46 14.40
N ARG A 326 -30.85 2.86 13.64
CA ARG A 326 -31.96 2.06 14.18
C ARG A 326 -31.59 0.61 14.52
N ASN A 327 -30.48 0.10 13.96
CA ASN A 327 -30.05 -1.27 14.12
C ASN A 327 -29.04 -1.38 15.28
N GLU A 328 -29.38 -2.15 16.31
CA GLU A 328 -28.55 -2.34 17.51
C GLU A 328 -27.21 -3.03 17.23
N ALA A 329 -27.15 -3.95 16.25
CA ALA A 329 -25.90 -4.56 15.83
C ALA A 329 -24.94 -3.52 15.22
N LYS A 330 -25.45 -2.57 14.43
CA LYS A 330 -24.65 -1.46 13.88
C LYS A 330 -24.17 -0.49 14.96
N ARG A 331 -25.00 -0.21 15.97
CA ARG A 331 -24.64 0.62 17.12
C ARG A 331 -23.51 -0.02 17.92
N THR A 332 -23.67 -1.31 18.23
CA THR A 332 -22.65 -2.12 18.91
C THR A 332 -21.34 -2.16 18.12
N TRP A 333 -21.42 -2.38 16.81
CA TRP A 333 -20.26 -2.38 15.93
C TRP A 333 -19.52 -1.03 15.93
N LEU A 334 -20.26 0.09 15.82
CA LEU A 334 -19.68 1.43 15.87
C LEU A 334 -18.99 1.72 17.21
N LEU A 335 -19.63 1.40 18.33
CA LEU A 335 -19.06 1.57 19.68
C LEU A 335 -17.80 0.72 19.87
N GLN A 336 -17.87 -0.55 19.48
CA GLN A 336 -16.75 -1.48 19.56
C GLN A 336 -15.57 -1.00 18.70
N SER A 337 -15.81 -0.65 17.45
CA SER A 337 -14.75 -0.18 16.56
C SER A 337 -14.13 1.14 17.01
N ARG A 338 -14.93 2.09 17.54
CA ARG A 338 -14.39 3.34 18.10
C ARG A 338 -13.48 3.08 19.29
N THR A 339 -13.87 2.15 20.16
CA THR A 339 -13.14 1.81 21.39
C THR A 339 -11.86 1.01 21.09
N THR A 340 -11.97 -0.07 20.31
CA THR A 340 -10.86 -1.00 20.11
C THR A 340 -9.99 -0.68 18.89
N ARG A 341 -10.42 0.27 18.04
CA ARG A 341 -9.85 0.55 16.71
C ARG A 341 -9.77 -0.68 15.80
N GLU A 342 -10.67 -1.64 15.99
CA GLU A 342 -10.73 -2.86 15.19
C GLU A 342 -12.13 -3.03 14.58
N LEU A 343 -12.16 -3.48 13.32
CA LEU A 343 -13.38 -3.67 12.55
C LEU A 343 -14.16 -4.94 12.97
N VAL A 344 -13.53 -5.81 13.73
CA VAL A 344 -14.10 -7.03 14.31
C VAL A 344 -13.68 -7.12 15.78
N PRO A 345 -14.32 -7.96 16.60
CA PRO A 345 -13.89 -8.17 17.98
C PRO A 345 -12.39 -8.54 18.09
N PRO A 346 -11.64 -7.99 19.05
CA PRO A 346 -10.19 -8.19 19.15
C PRO A 346 -9.74 -9.66 19.22
N ALA A 347 -10.54 -10.52 19.84
CA ALA A 347 -10.27 -11.95 19.91
C ALA A 347 -10.29 -12.60 18.52
N THR A 348 -11.32 -12.28 17.71
CA THR A 348 -11.46 -12.76 16.33
C THR A 348 -10.33 -12.24 15.45
N ALA A 349 -10.02 -10.94 15.53
CA ALA A 349 -8.93 -10.34 14.78
C ALA A 349 -7.59 -11.03 15.07
N ARG A 350 -7.29 -11.28 16.34
CA ARG A 350 -6.08 -11.99 16.79
C ARG A 350 -6.05 -13.42 16.26
N GLN A 351 -7.14 -14.16 16.43
CA GLN A 351 -7.22 -15.56 16.02
C GLN A 351 -6.99 -15.73 14.51
N VAL A 352 -7.66 -14.93 13.68
CA VAL A 352 -7.53 -14.99 12.22
C VAL A 352 -6.13 -14.55 11.79
N ALA A 353 -5.65 -13.42 12.31
CA ALA A 353 -4.34 -12.89 11.92
C ALA A 353 -3.19 -13.83 12.32
N TYR A 354 -3.24 -14.42 13.53
CA TYR A 354 -2.19 -15.33 14.00
C TYR A 354 -2.17 -16.60 13.15
N ARG A 355 -3.34 -17.16 12.82
CA ARG A 355 -3.42 -18.34 11.94
C ARG A 355 -2.79 -18.08 10.58
N ILE A 356 -3.04 -16.91 9.97
CA ILE A 356 -2.49 -16.56 8.66
C ILE A 356 -0.99 -16.30 8.76
N ALA A 357 -0.57 -15.48 9.73
CA ALA A 357 0.84 -15.13 9.94
C ALA A 357 1.70 -16.37 10.25
N ASP A 358 1.25 -17.23 11.15
CA ASP A 358 2.00 -18.44 11.56
C ASP A 358 2.12 -19.43 10.40
N ARG A 359 1.08 -19.57 9.57
CA ARG A 359 1.15 -20.41 8.36
C ARG A 359 2.09 -19.81 7.32
N ALA A 360 2.02 -18.50 7.09
CA ALA A 360 2.93 -17.81 6.16
C ALA A 360 4.39 -17.90 6.64
N GLN A 361 4.62 -17.82 7.95
CA GLN A 361 5.94 -17.97 8.54
C GLN A 361 6.47 -19.41 8.38
N ALA A 362 5.62 -20.42 8.62
CA ALA A 362 5.99 -21.83 8.51
C ALA A 362 6.35 -22.24 7.06
N THR A 363 5.69 -21.65 6.05
CA THR A 363 6.00 -21.90 4.63
C THR A 363 7.07 -20.96 4.08
N GLY A 364 7.29 -19.81 4.73
CA GLY A 364 8.26 -18.79 4.33
C GLY A 364 9.73 -19.16 4.55
N PRO A 365 10.65 -18.20 4.47
CA PRO A 365 12.10 -18.43 4.52
C PRO A 365 12.57 -19.16 5.78
N ARG A 366 13.44 -20.17 5.63
CA ARG A 366 13.87 -21.06 6.73
C ARG A 366 14.48 -20.31 7.91
N ALA A 367 15.26 -19.26 7.64
CA ALA A 367 15.91 -18.43 8.66
C ALA A 367 14.92 -17.69 9.58
N LEU A 368 13.66 -17.58 9.15
CA LEU A 368 12.60 -16.89 9.88
C LEU A 368 11.64 -17.84 10.59
N ARG A 369 11.84 -19.16 10.58
CA ARG A 369 10.85 -20.13 11.10
C ARG A 369 10.95 -20.43 12.59
N ASP A 370 12.09 -20.16 13.24
CA ASP A 370 12.35 -20.71 14.58
C ASP A 370 11.62 -19.97 15.72
N ASP A 371 11.43 -18.65 15.61
CA ASP A 371 10.76 -17.84 16.65
C ASP A 371 9.53 -17.13 16.08
N PRO A 372 8.40 -17.04 16.81
CA PRO A 372 7.22 -16.33 16.33
C PRO A 372 7.51 -14.90 15.91
N ASP A 373 7.15 -14.53 14.68
CA ASP A 373 7.27 -13.16 14.20
C ASP A 373 6.05 -12.34 14.65
N LEU A 374 6.21 -11.65 15.79
CA LEU A 374 5.15 -10.84 16.38
C LEU A 374 4.80 -9.60 15.53
N MET A 375 5.75 -9.06 14.77
CA MET A 375 5.49 -7.97 13.85
C MET A 375 4.68 -8.46 12.64
N LEU A 376 5.00 -9.63 12.07
CA LEU A 376 4.19 -10.23 11.01
C LEU A 376 2.74 -10.43 11.46
N ARG A 377 2.52 -11.01 12.65
CA ARG A 377 1.18 -11.15 13.25
C ARG A 377 0.47 -9.81 13.38
N ARG A 378 1.20 -8.78 13.83
CA ARG A 378 0.69 -7.42 14.00
C ARG A 378 0.28 -6.79 12.66
N LEU A 379 1.13 -6.87 11.64
CA LEU A 379 0.89 -6.29 10.32
C LEU A 379 -0.27 -6.99 9.60
N VAL A 380 -0.38 -8.32 9.70
CA VAL A 380 -1.54 -9.06 9.15
C VAL A 380 -2.83 -8.62 9.85
N ARG A 381 -2.82 -8.51 11.18
CA ARG A 381 -3.97 -8.02 11.95
C ARG A 381 -4.36 -6.60 11.56
N GLU A 382 -3.38 -5.71 11.44
CA GLU A 382 -3.61 -4.33 11.06
C GLU A 382 -4.14 -4.22 9.63
N GLY A 383 -3.52 -4.91 8.67
CA GLY A 383 -3.92 -4.91 7.26
C GLY A 383 -5.37 -5.36 7.04
N LEU A 384 -5.80 -6.39 7.78
CA LEU A 384 -7.16 -6.93 7.68
C LEU A 384 -8.19 -6.13 8.48
N PHE A 385 -7.87 -5.77 9.73
CA PHE A 385 -8.89 -5.43 10.73
C PHE A 385 -8.73 -4.08 11.41
N HIS A 386 -7.65 -3.34 11.19
CA HIS A 386 -7.55 -2.02 11.83
C HIS A 386 -8.64 -1.08 11.29
N LEU A 387 -9.23 -0.24 12.14
CA LEU A 387 -10.30 0.70 11.76
C LEU A 387 -9.80 1.82 10.84
N VAL A 388 -8.59 2.33 11.07
CA VAL A 388 -7.99 3.42 10.29
C VAL A 388 -7.40 2.90 8.98
N LYS A 389 -7.89 3.38 7.84
CA LYS A 389 -7.48 2.97 6.48
C LYS A 389 -6.01 3.22 6.22
N VAL A 390 -5.47 4.33 6.71
CA VAL A 390 -4.05 4.68 6.55
C VAL A 390 -3.16 3.61 7.18
N ARG A 391 -3.54 3.08 8.35
CA ARG A 391 -2.81 1.99 9.01
C ARG A 391 -2.92 0.67 8.28
N ARG A 392 -4.14 0.30 7.83
CA ARG A 392 -4.33 -0.90 6.97
C ARG A 392 -3.44 -0.85 5.73
N ARG A 393 -3.42 0.31 5.05
CA ARG A 393 -2.64 0.53 3.83
C ARG A 393 -1.14 0.38 4.06
N HIS A 394 -0.59 1.01 5.10
CA HIS A 394 0.85 0.91 5.39
C HIS A 394 1.26 -0.48 5.86
N ALA A 395 0.40 -1.17 6.62
CA ALA A 395 0.62 -2.58 6.92
C ALA A 395 0.65 -3.44 5.63
N ALA A 396 -0.27 -3.20 4.70
CA ALA A 396 -0.30 -3.88 3.41
C ALA A 396 0.95 -3.59 2.57
N HIS A 397 1.44 -2.36 2.52
CA HIS A 397 2.65 -2.01 1.80
C HIS A 397 3.91 -2.66 2.42
N LEU A 398 4.03 -2.67 3.75
CA LEU A 398 5.11 -3.37 4.46
C LEU A 398 5.09 -4.87 4.17
N LEU A 399 3.90 -5.50 4.22
CA LEU A 399 3.75 -6.92 3.90
C LEU A 399 4.08 -7.22 2.44
N GLY A 400 3.64 -6.36 1.51
CA GLY A 400 3.94 -6.49 0.08
C GLY A 400 5.41 -6.32 -0.28
N ALA A 401 6.14 -5.49 0.46
CA ALA A 401 7.59 -5.33 0.33
C ALA A 401 8.37 -6.43 1.06
N SER A 402 7.75 -7.14 2.00
CA SER A 402 8.43 -8.17 2.80
C SER A 402 8.58 -9.51 2.06
N PRO A 403 9.53 -10.37 2.48
CA PRO A 403 9.66 -11.74 1.97
C PRO A 403 8.42 -12.63 2.20
N TYR A 404 7.51 -12.22 3.09
CA TYR A 404 6.28 -12.97 3.36
C TYR A 404 5.18 -12.77 2.30
N ALA A 405 5.32 -11.81 1.37
CA ALA A 405 4.27 -11.48 0.40
C ALA A 405 3.77 -12.71 -0.37
N ARG A 406 4.70 -13.52 -0.91
CA ARG A 406 4.40 -14.75 -1.66
C ARG A 406 3.68 -15.79 -0.80
N ALA A 407 4.14 -16.01 0.43
CA ALA A 407 3.53 -16.97 1.36
C ALA A 407 2.13 -16.53 1.86
N LEU A 408 1.88 -15.22 1.93
CA LEU A 408 0.60 -14.66 2.36
C LEU A 408 -0.47 -14.71 1.26
N ALA A 409 -0.09 -14.52 -0.01
CA ALA A 409 -1.03 -14.46 -1.13
C ALA A 409 -2.01 -15.65 -1.20
N PRO A 410 -1.59 -16.94 -1.16
CA PRO A 410 -2.53 -18.06 -1.21
C PRO A 410 -3.45 -18.15 0.02
N LEU A 411 -2.93 -17.81 1.21
CA LEU A 411 -3.71 -17.84 2.46
C LEU A 411 -4.78 -16.74 2.48
N LEU A 412 -4.44 -15.57 1.96
CA LEU A 412 -5.39 -14.47 1.83
C LEU A 412 -6.39 -14.73 0.72
N LEU A 413 -6.00 -15.39 -0.38
CA LEU A 413 -6.94 -15.79 -1.41
C LEU A 413 -7.96 -16.82 -0.90
N ASP A 414 -7.55 -17.78 -0.06
CA ASP A 414 -8.48 -18.70 0.61
C ASP A 414 -9.53 -17.94 1.42
N LEU A 415 -9.09 -16.93 2.18
CA LEU A 415 -9.99 -16.07 2.95
C LEU A 415 -10.87 -15.20 2.04
N ALA A 416 -10.32 -14.68 0.95
CA ALA A 416 -10.97 -13.82 -0.05
C ALA A 416 -12.04 -14.54 -0.87
N CYS A 417 -11.93 -15.87 -0.98
CA CYS A 417 -12.93 -16.74 -1.60
C CYS A 417 -13.85 -17.42 -0.56
N GLY A 418 -13.73 -17.07 0.73
CA GLY A 418 -14.55 -17.61 1.82
C GLY A 418 -16.02 -17.20 1.75
N GLN A 419 -16.85 -17.75 2.65
CA GLN A 419 -18.30 -17.46 2.70
C GLN A 419 -18.62 -16.12 3.39
N ASP A 420 -17.76 -15.68 4.31
CA ASP A 420 -17.91 -14.40 5.01
C ASP A 420 -17.49 -13.25 4.09
N GLU A 421 -18.47 -12.51 3.56
CA GLU A 421 -18.24 -11.39 2.65
C GLU A 421 -17.39 -10.28 3.27
N PHE A 422 -17.54 -10.01 4.58
CA PHE A 422 -16.76 -8.99 5.26
C PHE A 422 -15.29 -9.39 5.29
N LEU A 423 -14.97 -10.59 5.78
CA LEU A 423 -13.61 -11.10 5.82
C LEU A 423 -13.01 -11.20 4.44
N ALA A 424 -13.79 -11.65 3.47
CA ALA A 424 -13.33 -11.79 2.10
C ALA A 424 -13.02 -10.42 1.45
N SER A 425 -13.86 -9.41 1.68
CA SER A 425 -13.64 -8.01 1.30
C SER A 425 -12.36 -7.43 1.93
N ARG A 426 -12.06 -7.77 3.19
CA ARG A 426 -10.78 -7.38 3.84
C ARG A 426 -9.59 -8.10 3.22
N ALA A 427 -9.72 -9.39 2.96
CA ALA A 427 -8.66 -10.20 2.35
C ALA A 427 -8.33 -9.70 0.94
N TRP A 428 -9.31 -9.41 0.08
CA TRP A 428 -9.09 -8.79 -1.23
C TRP A 428 -8.40 -7.42 -1.14
N SER A 429 -8.74 -6.62 -0.12
CA SER A 429 -8.11 -5.32 0.08
C SER A 429 -6.62 -5.46 0.41
N LEU A 430 -6.25 -6.41 1.26
CA LEU A 430 -4.84 -6.70 1.59
C LEU A 430 -4.11 -7.36 0.41
N LEU A 431 -4.73 -8.34 -0.24
CA LEU A 431 -4.19 -9.05 -1.40
C LEU A 431 -3.84 -8.10 -2.55
N SER A 432 -4.59 -6.99 -2.72
CA SER A 432 -4.31 -5.97 -3.74
C SER A 432 -2.96 -5.26 -3.61
N SER A 433 -2.26 -5.41 -2.49
CA SER A 433 -0.91 -4.88 -2.26
C SER A 433 0.18 -5.93 -2.33
N LEU A 434 -0.18 -7.20 -2.54
CA LEU A 434 0.76 -8.33 -2.61
C LEU A 434 0.98 -8.76 -4.05
N ASP A 435 2.15 -9.36 -4.29
CA ASP A 435 2.40 -10.10 -5.52
C ASP A 435 1.53 -11.36 -5.55
N CYS A 436 0.76 -11.52 -6.62
CA CYS A 436 -0.19 -12.62 -6.81
C CYS A 436 0.20 -13.54 -7.97
N THR A 437 1.38 -13.41 -8.56
CA THR A 437 1.78 -14.20 -9.73
C THR A 437 1.64 -15.71 -9.50
N GLU A 438 2.01 -16.23 -8.32
CA GLU A 438 1.89 -17.66 -7.99
C GLU A 438 0.45 -18.16 -7.84
N VAL A 439 -0.49 -17.26 -7.56
CA VAL A 439 -1.91 -17.59 -7.36
C VAL A 439 -2.79 -17.09 -8.49
N ARG A 440 -2.18 -16.64 -9.60
CA ARG A 440 -2.86 -16.06 -10.75
C ARG A 440 -3.96 -16.96 -11.30
N ASP A 441 -3.69 -18.25 -11.48
CA ASP A 441 -4.68 -19.19 -12.03
C ASP A 441 -5.89 -19.34 -11.10
N ARG A 442 -5.66 -19.27 -9.78
CA ARG A 442 -6.75 -19.31 -8.79
C ARG A 442 -7.55 -18.00 -8.76
N VAL A 443 -6.90 -16.86 -8.98
CA VAL A 443 -7.58 -15.56 -9.16
C VAL A 443 -8.40 -15.58 -10.46
N ARG A 444 -7.85 -16.11 -11.54
CA ARG A 444 -8.54 -16.32 -12.82
C ARG A 444 -9.78 -17.20 -12.63
N ALA A 445 -9.65 -18.34 -11.96
CA ALA A 445 -10.79 -19.20 -11.63
C ALA A 445 -11.84 -18.46 -10.77
N ALA A 446 -11.42 -17.64 -9.80
CA ALA A 446 -12.35 -16.82 -9.03
C ALA A 446 -13.07 -15.75 -9.86
N ALA A 447 -12.45 -15.25 -10.93
CA ALA A 447 -13.02 -14.25 -11.84
C ALA A 447 -14.03 -14.82 -12.84
N PHE A 448 -13.89 -16.09 -13.22
CA PHE A 448 -14.73 -16.71 -14.26
C PHE A 448 -15.66 -17.80 -13.74
N ASP A 449 -15.24 -18.56 -12.73
CA ASP A 449 -15.98 -19.74 -12.26
C ASP A 449 -16.82 -19.45 -11.00
N CYS A 450 -16.52 -18.36 -10.27
CA CYS A 450 -17.25 -18.01 -9.07
C CYS A 450 -18.59 -17.34 -9.38
N ARG A 451 -19.68 -17.93 -8.89
CA ARG A 451 -21.05 -17.39 -9.07
C ARG A 451 -21.40 -16.19 -8.17
N ARG A 452 -20.49 -15.77 -7.28
CA ARG A 452 -20.73 -14.66 -6.35
C ARG A 452 -20.20 -13.37 -6.98
N PRO A 453 -21.07 -12.41 -7.37
CA PRO A 453 -20.64 -11.22 -8.12
C PRO A 453 -19.58 -10.39 -7.39
N TRP A 454 -19.63 -10.34 -6.05
CA TRP A 454 -18.67 -9.60 -5.25
C TRP A 454 -17.28 -10.24 -5.22
N VAL A 455 -17.18 -11.58 -5.29
CA VAL A 455 -15.89 -12.27 -5.47
C VAL A 455 -15.40 -12.04 -6.89
N GLN A 456 -16.30 -12.22 -7.86
CA GLN A 456 -16.00 -12.11 -9.27
C GLN A 456 -15.42 -10.74 -9.64
N GLY A 457 -16.07 -9.65 -9.23
CA GLY A 457 -15.60 -8.28 -9.51
C GLY A 457 -14.26 -7.97 -8.85
N ARG A 458 -14.00 -8.50 -7.64
CA ARG A 458 -12.70 -8.34 -6.96
C ARG A 458 -11.59 -9.12 -7.65
N ALA A 459 -11.88 -10.34 -8.07
CA ALA A 459 -10.96 -11.18 -8.81
C ALA A 459 -10.62 -10.58 -10.18
N LEU A 460 -11.60 -10.04 -10.92
CA LEU A 460 -11.37 -9.30 -12.17
C LEU A 460 -10.47 -8.08 -11.96
N THR A 461 -10.75 -7.28 -10.92
CA THR A 461 -9.92 -6.12 -10.59
C THR A 461 -8.48 -6.55 -10.26
N GLN A 462 -8.29 -7.69 -9.61
CA GLN A 462 -6.97 -8.22 -9.30
C GLN A 462 -6.27 -8.77 -10.55
N LEU A 463 -7.01 -9.45 -11.44
CA LEU A 463 -6.49 -9.99 -12.69
C LEU A 463 -6.02 -8.89 -13.65
N GLY A 464 -6.76 -7.77 -13.73
CA GLY A 464 -6.32 -6.60 -14.50
C GLY A 464 -5.07 -5.92 -13.96
N ARG A 465 -4.73 -6.13 -12.68
CA ARG A 465 -3.49 -5.63 -12.06
C ARG A 465 -2.34 -6.63 -12.17
N ASP A 466 -2.53 -7.78 -12.79
CA ASP A 466 -1.47 -8.76 -12.96
C ASP A 466 -0.43 -8.26 -13.97
N ARG A 467 0.83 -8.67 -13.79
CA ARG A 467 1.91 -8.32 -14.72
C ARG A 467 1.71 -8.97 -16.09
N GLN A 468 1.06 -10.14 -16.15
CA GLN A 468 0.74 -10.81 -17.38
C GLN A 468 -0.63 -10.33 -17.88
N PRO A 469 -0.70 -9.72 -19.08
CA PRO A 469 -1.96 -9.34 -19.68
C PRO A 469 -2.95 -10.52 -19.76
N LEU A 470 -4.23 -10.19 -19.81
CA LEU A 470 -5.30 -11.11 -20.19
C LEU A 470 -4.98 -11.72 -21.55
N SER A 471 -5.17 -13.04 -21.64
CA SER A 471 -5.20 -13.72 -22.93
C SER A 471 -6.39 -13.23 -23.75
N GLU A 472 -6.35 -13.37 -25.08
CA GLU A 472 -7.47 -13.01 -25.96
C GLU A 472 -8.78 -13.69 -25.52
N ALA A 473 -8.73 -14.98 -25.20
CA ALA A 473 -9.89 -15.72 -24.72
C ALA A 473 -10.44 -15.17 -23.38
N ASP A 474 -9.56 -14.74 -22.48
CA ASP A 474 -9.98 -14.09 -21.23
C ASP A 474 -10.56 -12.70 -21.49
N ALA A 475 -9.96 -11.91 -22.38
CA ALA A 475 -10.44 -10.59 -22.76
C ALA A 475 -11.84 -10.66 -23.40
N ASP A 476 -12.08 -11.64 -24.29
CA ASP A 476 -13.40 -11.92 -24.85
C ASP A 476 -14.43 -12.27 -23.78
N ALA A 477 -14.04 -13.10 -22.80
CA ALA A 477 -14.91 -13.48 -21.69
C ALA A 477 -15.24 -12.27 -20.80
N VAL A 478 -14.25 -11.41 -20.49
CA VAL A 478 -14.44 -10.19 -19.71
C VAL A 478 -15.30 -9.17 -20.47
N THR A 479 -15.14 -9.05 -21.79
CA THR A 479 -15.95 -8.15 -22.63
C THR A 479 -17.43 -8.49 -22.55
N LYS A 480 -17.80 -9.78 -22.52
CA LYS A 480 -19.20 -10.22 -22.33
C LYS A 480 -19.78 -9.77 -20.98
N LEU A 481 -18.95 -9.61 -19.95
CA LEU A 481 -19.39 -9.11 -18.65
C LEU A 481 -19.76 -7.63 -18.67
N LEU A 482 -19.38 -6.85 -19.69
CA LEU A 482 -19.82 -5.46 -19.83
C LEU A 482 -21.33 -5.35 -20.05
N ALA A 483 -21.99 -6.41 -20.55
CA ALA A 483 -23.44 -6.46 -20.75
C ALA A 483 -24.23 -6.87 -19.48
N THR A 484 -23.58 -7.16 -18.36
CA THR A 484 -24.27 -7.55 -17.12
C THR A 484 -25.05 -6.38 -16.51
N GLU A 485 -26.16 -6.65 -15.82
CA GLU A 485 -26.91 -5.63 -15.08
C GLU A 485 -26.18 -5.13 -13.82
N HIS A 486 -25.20 -5.90 -13.31
CA HIS A 486 -24.43 -5.56 -12.13
C HIS A 486 -23.38 -4.46 -12.41
N ALA A 487 -23.68 -3.22 -12.01
CA ALA A 487 -22.81 -2.06 -12.27
C ALA A 487 -21.38 -2.23 -11.73
N GLU A 488 -21.20 -2.83 -10.55
CA GLU A 488 -19.87 -3.11 -9.97
C GLU A 488 -19.06 -4.11 -10.82
N LEU A 489 -19.76 -5.10 -11.41
CA LEU A 489 -19.12 -6.10 -12.26
C LEU A 489 -18.76 -5.50 -13.64
N ARG A 490 -19.62 -4.65 -14.22
CA ARG A 490 -19.30 -3.87 -15.42
C ARG A 490 -18.06 -2.99 -15.20
N TYR A 491 -18.01 -2.29 -14.07
CA TYR A 491 -16.85 -1.47 -13.70
C TYR A 491 -15.59 -2.32 -13.58
N ALA A 492 -15.66 -3.45 -12.86
CA ALA A 492 -14.53 -4.37 -12.71
C ALA A 492 -14.06 -4.96 -14.05
N ALA A 493 -14.98 -5.26 -14.97
CA ALA A 493 -14.68 -5.75 -16.31
C ALA A 493 -13.97 -4.70 -17.16
N MET A 494 -14.51 -3.48 -17.25
CA MET A 494 -13.87 -2.36 -17.96
C MET A 494 -12.50 -2.02 -17.37
N PHE A 495 -12.39 -2.03 -16.04
CA PHE A 495 -11.11 -1.85 -15.35
C PHE A 495 -10.12 -2.96 -15.71
N ALA A 496 -10.55 -4.22 -15.74
CA ALA A 496 -9.67 -5.35 -16.07
C ALA A 496 -9.15 -5.29 -17.50
N LEU A 497 -10.02 -4.97 -18.47
CA LEU A 497 -9.64 -4.78 -19.88
C LEU A 497 -8.63 -3.64 -20.03
N GLY A 498 -8.97 -2.45 -19.49
CA GLY A 498 -8.15 -1.26 -19.64
C GLY A 498 -6.79 -1.34 -18.94
N MET A 499 -6.73 -1.93 -17.75
CA MET A 499 -5.45 -2.16 -17.07
C MET A 499 -4.62 -3.24 -17.76
N SER A 500 -5.25 -4.23 -18.41
CA SER A 500 -4.53 -5.31 -19.08
C SER A 500 -3.85 -4.89 -20.38
N SER A 501 -4.58 -4.23 -21.29
CA SER A 501 -4.04 -3.77 -22.57
C SER A 501 -4.93 -2.73 -23.21
N THR A 502 -4.34 -1.75 -23.90
CA THR A 502 -5.07 -0.81 -24.74
C THR A 502 -5.74 -1.48 -25.94
N ASP A 503 -5.20 -2.61 -26.41
CA ASP A 503 -5.75 -3.33 -27.56
C ASP A 503 -7.12 -3.95 -27.22
N HIS A 504 -7.30 -4.40 -25.97
CA HIS A 504 -8.56 -4.98 -25.48
C HIS A 504 -9.70 -3.96 -25.40
N VAL A 505 -9.39 -2.68 -25.22
CA VAL A 505 -10.39 -1.60 -25.14
C VAL A 505 -10.56 -0.84 -26.45
N LEU A 506 -9.66 -1.02 -27.42
CA LEU A 506 -9.73 -0.32 -28.70
C LEU A 506 -11.06 -0.55 -29.45
N PRO A 507 -11.60 -1.79 -29.55
CA PRO A 507 -12.90 -2.01 -30.20
C PRO A 507 -14.07 -1.35 -29.46
N LEU A 508 -13.91 -1.09 -28.16
CA LEU A 508 -14.97 -0.50 -27.32
C LEU A 508 -15.05 1.02 -27.47
N ALA A 509 -14.03 1.68 -28.02
CA ALA A 509 -14.00 3.14 -28.16
C ALA A 509 -15.05 3.71 -29.13
N THR A 510 -15.61 2.85 -29.99
CA THR A 510 -16.71 3.15 -30.91
C THR A 510 -17.97 2.33 -30.58
N HIS A 511 -18.13 1.87 -29.34
CA HIS A 511 -19.30 1.11 -28.92
C HIS A 511 -20.56 1.98 -28.99
N ALA A 512 -21.73 1.37 -29.25
CA ALA A 512 -23.02 2.08 -29.35
C ALA A 512 -23.53 2.66 -28.01
N ASP A 513 -22.86 2.31 -26.91
CA ASP A 513 -23.14 2.85 -25.59
C ASP A 513 -22.08 3.92 -25.30
N ASP A 514 -22.53 5.18 -25.24
CA ASP A 514 -21.67 6.34 -25.04
C ASP A 514 -20.86 6.26 -23.74
N GLU A 515 -21.41 5.67 -22.67
CA GLU A 515 -20.68 5.51 -21.41
C GLU A 515 -19.50 4.52 -21.57
N LEU A 516 -19.73 3.41 -22.27
CA LEU A 516 -18.69 2.41 -22.54
C LEU A 516 -17.64 2.95 -23.51
N ALA A 517 -18.07 3.64 -24.57
CA ALA A 517 -17.16 4.27 -25.53
C ALA A 517 -16.27 5.31 -24.86
N ALA A 518 -16.84 6.17 -24.02
CA ALA A 518 -16.06 7.19 -23.32
C ALA A 518 -15.09 6.59 -22.29
N ALA A 519 -15.49 5.52 -21.59
CA ALA A 519 -14.61 4.78 -20.68
C ALA A 519 -13.42 4.13 -21.41
N ALA A 520 -13.67 3.50 -22.55
CA ALA A 520 -12.63 2.92 -23.39
C ALA A 520 -11.67 3.99 -23.95
N GLN A 521 -12.20 5.13 -24.41
CA GLN A 521 -11.38 6.26 -24.86
C GLN A 521 -10.51 6.83 -23.74
N TRP A 522 -10.99 6.85 -22.49
CA TRP A 522 -10.16 7.26 -21.35
C TRP A 522 -8.96 6.31 -21.17
N TRP A 523 -9.16 5.00 -21.29
CA TRP A 523 -8.07 4.02 -21.22
C TRP A 523 -7.10 4.14 -22.39
N LEU A 524 -7.57 4.38 -23.62
CA LEU A 524 -6.70 4.61 -24.78
C LEU A 524 -5.80 5.85 -24.60
N ARG A 525 -6.31 6.91 -23.95
CA ARG A 525 -5.50 8.11 -23.65
C ARG A 525 -4.56 7.92 -22.46
N THR A 526 -4.95 7.11 -21.47
CA THR A 526 -4.22 6.98 -20.19
C THR A 526 -3.19 5.84 -20.22
N GLY A 527 -3.47 4.77 -20.95
CA GLY A 527 -2.64 3.56 -21.04
C GLY A 527 -2.97 2.48 -20.00
N SER A 528 -2.37 1.31 -20.20
CA SER A 528 -2.53 0.12 -19.36
C SER A 528 -1.64 0.15 -18.10
N ALA A 529 -1.73 -0.90 -17.29
CA ALA A 529 -1.04 -1.04 -16.01
C ALA A 529 0.47 -0.78 -16.11
N LEU A 530 1.01 -0.09 -15.11
CA LEU A 530 2.45 0.13 -14.93
C LEU A 530 2.99 -0.74 -13.80
N HIS A 531 4.05 -1.47 -14.13
CA HIS A 531 4.82 -2.27 -13.20
C HIS A 531 6.27 -1.81 -13.23
N ASP A 532 6.90 -1.76 -12.06
CA ASP A 532 8.35 -1.59 -12.00
C ASP A 532 9.02 -2.90 -12.44
N PRO A 533 10.16 -2.81 -13.15
CA PRO A 533 10.92 -3.98 -13.56
C PRO A 533 11.30 -4.80 -12.33
N LEU A 534 11.11 -6.11 -12.41
CA LEU A 534 11.71 -6.99 -11.40
C LEU A 534 13.21 -6.95 -11.58
N PRO A 535 14.00 -6.92 -10.49
CA PRO A 535 15.42 -7.18 -10.61
C PRO A 535 15.60 -8.54 -11.28
N ALA A 536 16.55 -8.63 -12.21
CA ALA A 536 16.90 -9.89 -12.84
C ALA A 536 17.20 -10.90 -11.74
N ALA A 537 16.60 -12.08 -11.79
CA ALA A 537 16.97 -13.15 -10.87
C ALA A 537 18.48 -13.36 -11.02
N ALA A 538 19.23 -13.15 -9.94
CA ALA A 538 20.64 -13.52 -9.91
C ALA A 538 20.70 -15.02 -10.26
N ALA A 539 21.30 -15.31 -11.40
CA ALA A 539 21.40 -16.66 -11.96
C ALA A 539 22.36 -17.52 -11.15
#